data_AF-A0AAD7W1N0-F1
#
_entry.id   AF-A0AAD7W1N0-F1
#
_cell.length_a   1.000
_cell.length_b   1.000
_cell.length_c   1.000
_cell.angle_alpha   90.00
_cell.angle_beta   90.00
_cell.angle_gamma   90.00
#
_symmetry.space_group_name_H-M   'P 1'
#
loop_
_entity.id
_entity.type
_entity.pdbx_description
1 polymer ?
#
loop_
_entity_poly.entity_id
_entity_poly.type
_entity_poly.pdbx_seq_one_letter_code
_entity_poly.pdbx_strand_id
1 'polypeptide(L)'
;MPKIKPETKVLIIKNLKSKSPAEVADIFNVSKRQVERIRKRYQETGGVHDRPSDHYLVMANIKLKLRKVQQQGQQGRQLDIGKLKCQNIDKEFVLELRNRFGALGALADSTDEDPDIHTKWETIKNTYVEAATKILGYRDKKNK
;
A
#
# COMPACT_ATOMS: atom_id res chain seq x y z
N MET A 1 30.84 30.63 27.65
CA MET A 1 31.38 29.26 27.73
C MET A 1 31.58 28.70 26.33
N PRO A 2 32.74 28.13 25.99
CA PRO A 2 33.00 27.61 24.65
C PRO A 2 32.08 26.41 24.33
N LYS A 3 31.50 26.42 23.12
CA LYS A 3 30.58 25.38 22.65
C LYS A 3 31.40 24.19 22.12
N ILE A 4 31.30 23.04 22.77
CA ILE A 4 31.94 21.79 22.33
C ILE A 4 31.20 21.26 21.09
N LYS A 5 31.95 20.98 20.01
CA LYS A 5 31.42 20.39 18.77
C LYS A 5 30.77 19.02 19.04
N PRO A 6 29.73 18.63 18.29
CA PRO A 6 29.00 17.38 18.52
C PRO A 6 29.89 16.14 18.39
N GLU A 7 30.79 16.11 17.42
CA GLU A 7 31.76 15.01 17.20
C GLU A 7 32.66 14.77 18.44
N THR A 8 33.14 15.85 19.05
CA THR A 8 33.97 15.79 20.26
C THR A 8 33.20 15.20 21.45
N LYS A 9 31.89 15.45 21.56
CA LYS A 9 31.07 14.84 22.62
C LYS A 9 30.99 13.33 22.48
N VAL A 10 30.88 12.82 21.24
CA VAL A 10 30.86 11.37 20.96
C VAL A 10 32.20 10.73 21.36
N LEU A 11 33.32 11.37 21.03
CA LEU A 11 34.65 10.90 21.42
C LEU A 11 34.86 10.90 22.93
N ILE A 12 34.39 11.94 23.63
CA ILE A 12 34.40 12.00 25.11
C ILE A 12 33.62 10.83 25.71
N ILE A 13 32.42 10.54 25.20
CA ILE A 13 31.58 9.42 25.69
C ILE A 13 32.25 8.06 25.44
N LYS A 14 32.91 7.88 24.29
CA LYS A 14 33.67 6.65 23.99
C LYS A 14 34.82 6.44 24.96
N ASN A 15 35.59 7.49 25.27
CA ASN A 15 36.72 7.41 26.21
C ASN A 15 36.29 7.22 27.67
N LEU A 16 35.11 7.74 28.06
CA LEU A 16 34.53 7.51 29.38
C LEU A 16 34.18 6.05 29.67
N LYS A 17 34.21 5.16 28.67
CA LYS A 17 34.05 3.71 28.87
C LYS A 17 35.30 3.04 29.43
N SER A 18 36.48 3.63 29.23
CA SER A 18 37.77 3.03 29.59
C SER A 18 38.64 3.90 30.50
N LYS A 19 38.38 5.21 30.57
CA LYS A 19 39.19 6.19 31.31
C LYS A 19 38.38 6.97 32.33
N SER A 20 39.04 7.48 33.36
CA SER A 20 38.37 8.29 34.38
C SER A 20 37.91 9.65 33.82
N PRO A 21 36.85 10.27 34.37
CA PRO A 21 36.38 11.59 33.89
C PRO A 21 37.41 12.72 34.02
N ALA A 22 38.40 12.57 34.91
CA ALA A 22 39.51 13.51 35.07
C ALA A 22 40.52 13.36 33.93
N GLU A 23 40.92 12.13 33.60
CA GLU A 23 41.80 11.89 32.45
C GLU A 23 41.16 12.34 31.12
N VAL A 24 39.86 12.11 30.96
CA VAL A 24 39.13 12.56 29.77
C VAL A 24 39.04 14.10 29.72
N ALA A 25 38.96 14.77 30.87
CA ALA A 25 38.99 16.22 30.94
C ALA A 25 40.34 16.78 30.45
N ASP A 26 41.45 16.17 30.87
CA ASP A 26 42.79 16.58 30.47
C ASP A 26 43.07 16.31 28.98
N ILE A 27 42.67 15.15 28.47
CA ILE A 27 42.84 14.77 27.04
C ILE A 27 42.14 15.76 26.09
N PHE A 28 40.92 16.18 26.44
CA PHE A 28 40.11 17.04 25.58
C PHE A 28 40.23 18.53 25.95
N ASN A 29 41.11 18.89 26.89
CA ASN A 29 41.27 20.25 27.43
C ASN A 29 39.92 20.88 27.82
N VAL A 30 39.08 20.11 28.52
CA VAL A 30 37.75 20.51 28.98
C VAL A 30 37.63 20.32 30.48
N SER A 31 36.80 21.10 31.16
CA SER A 31 36.61 20.89 32.60
C SER A 31 35.93 19.55 32.91
N LYS A 32 36.31 18.91 34.02
CA LYS A 32 35.67 17.70 34.54
C LYS A 32 34.14 17.85 34.65
N ARG A 33 33.66 19.03 35.06
CA ARG A 33 32.22 19.39 35.13
C ARG A 33 31.53 19.38 33.76
N GLN A 34 32.24 19.67 32.66
CA GLN A 34 31.69 19.53 31.31
C GLN A 34 31.56 18.06 30.91
N VAL A 35 32.56 17.24 31.22
CA VAL A 35 32.57 15.80 30.94
C VAL A 35 31.43 15.10 31.68
N GLU A 36 31.23 15.40 32.96
CA GLU A 36 30.14 14.84 33.77
C GLU A 36 28.75 15.27 33.27
N ARG A 37 28.58 16.53 32.84
CA ARG A 37 27.34 16.99 32.21
C ARG A 37 27.05 16.31 30.87
N ILE A 38 28.08 15.94 30.12
CA ILE A 38 27.92 15.19 28.85
C ILE A 38 27.53 13.75 29.17
N ARG A 39 28.19 13.11 30.15
CA ARG A 39 27.86 11.76 30.62
C ARG A 39 26.41 11.67 31.11
N LYS A 40 26.00 12.59 31.98
CA LYS A 40 24.65 12.63 32.54
C LYS A 40 23.59 12.79 31.45
N ARG A 41 23.78 13.75 30.52
CA ARG A 41 22.88 13.92 29.38
C ARG A 41 22.83 12.67 28.50
N TYR A 42 23.95 12.01 28.23
CA TYR A 42 23.96 10.81 27.40
C TYR A 42 23.21 9.63 28.05
N GLN A 43 23.32 9.50 29.38
CA GLN A 43 22.57 8.51 30.16
C GLN A 43 21.07 8.83 30.21
N GLU A 44 20.70 10.11 30.38
CA GLU A 44 19.30 10.58 30.38
C GLU A 44 18.63 10.46 29.01
N THR A 45 19.37 10.70 27.92
CA THR A 45 18.81 10.64 26.55
C THR A 45 18.84 9.23 25.95
N GLY A 46 19.27 8.21 26.72
CA GLY A 46 19.20 6.82 26.28
C GLY A 46 19.93 6.54 24.98
N GLY A 47 21.19 6.99 24.86
CA GLY A 47 21.98 6.82 23.64
C GLY A 47 21.42 7.64 22.47
N VAL A 48 22.29 8.18 21.63
CA VAL A 48 21.85 8.71 20.34
C VAL A 48 21.27 7.51 19.58
N HIS A 49 19.94 7.40 19.57
CA HIS A 49 19.23 6.52 18.66
C HIS A 49 19.75 6.85 17.26
N ASP A 50 20.45 5.90 16.64
CA ASP A 50 20.52 5.83 15.19
C ASP A 50 19.07 5.88 14.72
N ARG A 51 18.63 7.03 14.21
CA ARG A 51 17.23 7.28 13.89
C ARG A 51 16.77 6.22 12.89
N PRO A 52 15.97 5.22 13.30
CA PRO A 52 15.33 4.32 12.35
C PRO A 52 14.11 5.02 11.71
N SER A 53 13.88 6.29 12.06
CA SER A 53 12.77 7.13 11.62
C SER A 53 12.61 7.14 10.10
N ASP A 54 13.71 7.17 9.35
CA ASP A 54 13.64 7.23 7.90
C ASP A 54 13.24 5.86 7.30
N HIS A 55 13.81 4.77 7.82
CA HIS A 55 13.43 3.42 7.43
C HIS A 55 11.96 3.12 7.72
N TYR A 56 11.47 3.49 8.90
CA TYR A 56 10.06 3.33 9.25
C TYR A 56 9.13 4.17 8.37
N LEU A 57 9.53 5.40 8.03
CA LEU A 57 8.76 6.27 7.12
C LEU A 57 8.69 5.65 5.72
N VAL A 58 9.80 5.16 5.19
CA VAL A 58 9.87 4.49 3.87
C VAL A 58 9.01 3.23 3.87
N MET A 59 9.13 2.38 4.89
CA MET A 59 8.29 1.17 5.03
C MET A 59 6.80 1.51 5.10
N ALA A 60 6.42 2.53 5.88
CA ALA A 60 5.04 2.97 5.99
C ALA A 60 4.51 3.47 4.64
N ASN A 61 5.29 4.28 3.92
CA ASN A 61 4.93 4.78 2.58
C ASN A 61 4.74 3.65 1.57
N ILE A 62 5.63 2.65 1.57
CA ILE A 62 5.51 1.47 0.70
C ILE A 62 4.23 0.69 1.04
N LYS A 63 3.99 0.41 2.32
CA LYS A 63 2.77 -0.31 2.77
C LYS A 63 1.50 0.43 2.37
N LEU A 64 1.46 1.76 2.51
CA LEU A 64 0.32 2.58 2.12
C LEU A 64 0.07 2.56 0.61
N LYS A 65 1.13 2.67 -0.21
CA LYS A 65 1.03 2.58 -1.67
C LYS A 65 0.51 1.21 -2.12
N LEU A 66 1.03 0.12 -1.55
CA LEU A 66 0.58 -1.24 -1.87
C LEU A 66 -0.89 -1.45 -1.48
N ARG A 67 -1.30 -1.00 -0.30
CA ARG A 67 -2.70 -1.09 0.15
C ARG A 67 -3.65 -0.30 -0.75
N LYS A 68 -3.23 0.89 -1.21
CA LYS A 68 -4.02 1.71 -2.15
C LYS A 68 -4.27 0.96 -3.46
N VAL A 69 -3.24 0.33 -4.03
CA VAL A 69 -3.37 -0.44 -5.28
C VAL A 69 -4.27 -1.67 -5.09
N GLN A 70 -4.11 -2.42 -3.99
CA GLN A 70 -4.96 -3.57 -3.67
C GLN A 70 -6.43 -3.19 -3.52
N GLN A 71 -6.72 -2.05 -2.89
CA GLN A 71 -8.10 -1.56 -2.73
C GLN A 71 -8.71 -1.06 -4.04
N GLN A 72 -7.91 -0.52 -4.96
CA GLN A 72 -8.39 -0.07 -6.27
C GLN A 72 -8.84 -1.24 -7.16
N GLY A 73 -8.17 -2.40 -7.09
CA GLY A 73 -8.60 -3.60 -7.81
C GLY A 73 -9.86 -4.26 -7.24
N GLN A 74 -10.12 -4.12 -5.94
CA GLN A 74 -11.23 -4.80 -5.25
C GLN A 74 -12.53 -3.99 -5.21
N GLN A 75 -12.50 -2.68 -5.45
CA GLN A 75 -13.72 -1.88 -5.56
C GLN A 75 -14.35 -1.94 -6.97
N GLY A 76 -14.35 -3.12 -7.59
CA GLY A 76 -15.20 -3.37 -8.76
C GLY A 76 -16.64 -3.07 -8.39
N ARG A 77 -17.32 -2.25 -9.19
CA ARG A 77 -18.76 -2.00 -9.01
C ARG A 77 -19.47 -3.34 -9.16
N GLN A 78 -20.11 -3.82 -8.10
CA GLN A 78 -20.84 -5.08 -8.14
C GLN A 78 -22.12 -4.89 -8.95
N LEU A 79 -22.48 -5.87 -9.78
CA LEU A 79 -23.76 -5.90 -10.46
C LEU A 79 -24.90 -6.10 -9.46
N ASP A 80 -26.05 -5.47 -9.70
CA ASP A 80 -27.21 -5.60 -8.82
C ASP A 80 -27.98 -6.91 -9.08
N ILE A 81 -27.43 -8.01 -8.57
CA ILE A 81 -28.04 -9.35 -8.64
C ILE A 81 -29.44 -9.36 -7.98
N GLY A 82 -29.72 -8.42 -7.06
CA GLY A 82 -31.02 -8.31 -6.41
C GLY A 82 -32.16 -8.09 -7.39
N LYS A 83 -31.90 -7.42 -8.52
CA LYS A 83 -32.91 -7.16 -9.56
C LYS A 83 -33.37 -8.40 -10.31
N LEU A 84 -32.57 -9.47 -10.37
CA LEU A 84 -32.97 -10.75 -10.97
C LEU A 84 -34.09 -11.45 -10.19
N LYS A 85 -34.35 -11.06 -8.94
CA LYS A 85 -35.50 -11.60 -8.19
C LYS A 85 -36.84 -11.19 -8.79
N CYS A 86 -36.87 -10.12 -9.58
CA CYS A 86 -38.05 -9.68 -10.30
C CYS A 86 -38.21 -10.52 -11.58
N GLN A 87 -39.31 -11.27 -11.69
CA GLN A 87 -39.55 -12.19 -12.81
C GLN A 87 -39.58 -11.51 -14.19
N ASN A 88 -39.95 -10.23 -14.25
CA ASN A 88 -39.93 -9.45 -15.50
C ASN A 88 -38.50 -9.13 -15.96
N ILE A 89 -37.64 -8.73 -15.02
CA ILE A 89 -36.23 -8.39 -15.29
C ILE A 89 -35.44 -9.65 -15.65
N ASP A 90 -35.73 -10.78 -15.01
CA ASP A 90 -35.12 -12.07 -15.33
C ASP A 90 -35.45 -12.51 -16.78
N LYS A 91 -36.72 -12.41 -17.20
CA LYS A 91 -37.13 -12.70 -18.58
C LYS A 91 -36.45 -11.78 -19.59
N GLU A 92 -36.36 -10.49 -19.29
CA GLU A 92 -35.68 -9.52 -20.14
C GLU A 92 -34.19 -9.82 -20.25
N PHE A 93 -33.56 -10.22 -19.14
CA PHE A 93 -32.15 -10.62 -19.09
C PHE A 93 -31.88 -11.86 -19.93
N VAL A 94 -32.69 -12.90 -19.79
CA VAL A 94 -32.59 -14.13 -20.59
C VAL A 94 -32.78 -13.83 -22.08
N LEU A 95 -33.73 -12.96 -22.44
CA LEU A 95 -33.98 -12.58 -23.82
C LEU A 95 -32.82 -11.80 -24.43
N GLU A 96 -32.27 -10.82 -23.72
CA GLU A 96 -31.10 -10.05 -24.16
C GLU A 96 -29.87 -10.94 -24.33
N LEU A 97 -29.62 -11.86 -23.38
CA LEU A 97 -28.54 -12.84 -23.50
C LEU A 97 -28.73 -13.73 -24.74
N ARG A 98 -29.93 -14.27 -24.93
CA ARG A 98 -30.24 -15.12 -26.09
C ARG A 98 -30.03 -14.39 -27.41
N ASN A 99 -30.43 -13.12 -27.48
CA ASN A 99 -30.24 -12.30 -28.68
C ASN A 99 -28.76 -12.06 -28.97
N ARG A 100 -27.96 -11.72 -27.95
CA ARG A 100 -26.52 -11.47 -28.10
C ARG A 100 -25.75 -12.72 -28.49
N PHE A 101 -25.99 -13.84 -27.80
CA PHE A 101 -25.34 -15.10 -28.13
C PHE A 101 -25.80 -15.67 -29.47
N GLY A 102 -27.06 -15.44 -29.86
CA GLY A 102 -27.53 -15.76 -31.21
C GLY A 102 -26.77 -14.99 -32.30
N ALA A 103 -26.57 -13.69 -32.09
CA ALA A 103 -25.79 -12.85 -33.03
C ALA A 103 -24.31 -13.26 -33.08
N LEU A 104 -23.70 -13.60 -31.94
CA LEU A 104 -22.32 -14.07 -31.88
C LEU A 104 -22.14 -15.44 -32.53
N GLY A 105 -23.09 -16.36 -32.36
CA GLY A 105 -23.08 -17.66 -33.00
C GLY A 105 -23.13 -17.52 -34.53
N ALA A 106 -24.05 -16.70 -35.05
CA ALA A 106 -24.14 -16.45 -36.48
C ALA A 106 -22.86 -15.84 -37.08
N LEU A 107 -22.15 -14.99 -36.31
CA LEU A 107 -20.87 -14.42 -36.72
C LEU A 107 -19.75 -15.49 -36.71
N ALA A 108 -19.73 -16.35 -35.69
CA ALA A 108 -18.78 -17.44 -35.59
C ALA A 108 -18.96 -18.47 -36.72
N ASP A 109 -20.20 -18.81 -37.07
CA ASP A 109 -20.51 -19.72 -38.17
C ASP A 109 -20.09 -19.17 -39.55
N SER A 110 -19.93 -17.84 -39.67
CA SER A 110 -19.48 -17.17 -40.89
C SER A 110 -17.96 -16.94 -40.95
N THR A 111 -17.23 -17.20 -39.87
CA THR A 111 -15.79 -16.95 -39.76
C THR A 111 -15.04 -18.28 -39.78
N ASP A 112 -14.29 -18.55 -40.85
CA ASP A 112 -13.52 -19.81 -41.01
C ASP A 112 -12.27 -19.91 -40.11
N GLU A 113 -11.95 -18.84 -39.36
CA GLU A 113 -10.86 -18.87 -38.38
C GLU A 113 -11.37 -19.32 -37.02
N ASP A 114 -10.73 -20.34 -36.45
CA ASP A 114 -11.02 -20.83 -35.11
C ASP A 114 -10.31 -19.93 -34.06
N PRO A 115 -11.02 -19.06 -33.33
CA PRO A 115 -10.35 -18.20 -32.36
C PRO A 115 -9.78 -19.03 -31.20
N ASP A 116 -8.65 -18.56 -30.66
CA ASP A 116 -8.01 -19.12 -29.47
C ASP A 116 -9.01 -19.26 -28.31
N ILE A 117 -8.82 -20.29 -27.48
CA ILE A 117 -9.72 -20.60 -26.35
C ILE A 117 -9.80 -19.40 -25.39
N HIS A 118 -8.70 -18.68 -25.22
CA HIS A 118 -8.66 -17.48 -24.38
C HIS A 118 -9.59 -16.38 -24.91
N THR A 119 -9.55 -16.12 -26.21
CA THR A 119 -10.37 -15.07 -26.83
C THR A 119 -11.84 -15.48 -26.84
N LYS A 120 -12.16 -16.75 -27.12
CA LYS A 120 -13.52 -17.31 -26.95
C LYS A 120 -14.06 -17.05 -25.54
N TRP A 121 -13.27 -17.34 -24.51
CA TRP A 121 -13.66 -17.09 -23.13
C TRP A 121 -13.85 -15.60 -22.80
N GLU A 122 -12.95 -14.74 -23.30
CA GLU A 122 -13.05 -13.30 -23.09
C GLU A 122 -14.29 -12.70 -23.75
N THR A 123 -14.62 -13.13 -24.97
CA THR A 123 -15.86 -12.75 -25.65
C THR A 123 -17.09 -13.15 -24.85
N ILE A 124 -17.16 -14.41 -24.37
CA ILE A 124 -18.29 -14.89 -23.54
C ILE A 124 -18.41 -14.07 -22.26
N LYS A 125 -17.29 -13.80 -21.59
CA LYS A 125 -17.29 -13.04 -20.34
C LYS A 125 -17.77 -11.61 -20.56
N ASN A 126 -17.24 -10.95 -21.59
CA ASN A 126 -17.58 -9.56 -21.89
C ASN A 126 -19.05 -9.42 -22.28
N THR A 127 -19.57 -10.33 -23.09
CA THR A 127 -20.98 -10.27 -23.53
C THR A 127 -21.95 -10.49 -22.37
N TYR A 128 -21.59 -11.36 -21.42
CA TYR A 128 -22.35 -11.55 -20.19
C TYR A 128 -22.32 -10.30 -19.30
N VAL A 129 -21.14 -9.71 -19.11
CA VAL A 129 -20.98 -8.47 -18.32
C VAL A 129 -21.74 -7.33 -18.96
N GLU A 130 -21.69 -7.17 -20.27
CA GLU A 130 -22.43 -6.12 -20.99
C GLU A 130 -23.96 -6.30 -20.92
N ALA A 131 -24.45 -7.54 -21.04
CA ALA A 131 -25.89 -7.82 -20.88
C ALA A 131 -26.33 -7.52 -19.45
N ALA A 132 -25.54 -7.95 -18.47
CA ALA A 132 -25.83 -7.74 -17.06
C ALA A 132 -25.75 -6.25 -16.68
N THR A 133 -24.77 -5.51 -17.19
CA THR A 133 -24.67 -4.06 -16.96
C THR A 133 -25.82 -3.28 -17.60
N LYS A 134 -26.33 -3.71 -18.76
CA LYS A 134 -27.49 -3.09 -19.40
C LYS A 134 -28.77 -3.23 -18.59
N ILE A 135 -29.03 -4.44 -18.07
CA ILE A 135 -30.33 -4.77 -17.44
C ILE A 135 -30.29 -4.62 -15.91
N LEU A 136 -29.26 -5.16 -15.26
CA LEU A 136 -29.09 -5.10 -13.81
C LEU A 136 -28.44 -3.79 -13.38
N GLY A 137 -27.48 -3.31 -14.16
CA GLY A 137 -26.65 -2.19 -13.77
C GLY A 137 -25.84 -2.48 -12.51
N TYR A 138 -25.21 -1.43 -11.98
CA TYR A 138 -24.37 -1.53 -10.79
C TYR A 138 -25.15 -1.23 -9.52
N ARG A 139 -24.80 -1.91 -8.45
CA ARG A 139 -25.33 -1.66 -7.12
C ARG A 139 -24.75 -0.36 -6.56
N ASP A 140 -25.63 0.48 -6.02
CA ASP A 140 -25.22 1.72 -5.37
C ASP A 140 -24.43 1.45 -4.09
N LYS A 141 -23.34 2.20 -3.92
CA LYS A 141 -22.58 2.20 -2.66
C LYS A 141 -23.43 2.93 -1.62
N LYS A 142 -23.98 2.20 -0.65
CA LYS A 142 -24.55 2.83 0.55
C LYS A 142 -23.40 3.52 1.27
N ASN A 143 -23.35 4.85 1.17
CA ASN A 143 -22.47 5.66 2.00
C ASN A 143 -22.87 5.41 3.46
N LYS A 144 -21.89 5.04 4.30
CA LYS A 144 -22.07 4.78 5.73
C LYS A 144 -21.50 5.94 6.51
#